data_AF-A0A6M0BA67-F1
#
_entry.id   AF-A0A6M0BA67-F1
#
_cell.length_a   1.000
_cell.length_b   1.000
_cell.length_c   1.000
_cell.angle_alpha   90.00
_cell.angle_beta   90.00
_cell.angle_gamma   90.00
#
_symmetry.space_group_name_H-M   'P 1'
#
loop_
_entity.id
_entity.type
_entity.pdbx_description
1 polymer ?
#
loop_
_entity_poly.entity_id
_entity_poly.type
_entity_poly.pdbx_seq_one_letter_code
_entity_poly.pdbx_strand_id
1 'polypeptide(L)' 'LLDRDVLTPGGFICVDNTLLQGQPYLPPEQQTANGSAIAKFNQFVADDPRVEQVLLPLRDGLTIIRRT' A
#
# COMPACT_ATOMS: atom_id res chain seq x y z
N LEU A 1 3.07 -2.52 -11.95
CA LEU A 1 2.41 -1.27 -12.41
C LEU A 1 3.46 -0.24 -12.83
N LEU A 2 4.44 0.01 -11.95
CA LEU A 2 5.53 0.94 -12.21
C LEU A 2 6.47 0.49 -13.34
N ASP A 3 6.69 -0.82 -13.51
CA ASP A 3 7.61 -1.34 -14.55
C ASP A 3 7.04 -1.31 -15.97
N ARG A 4 5.74 -1.04 -16.12
CA ARG A 4 5.08 -1.00 -17.43
C ARG A 4 4.88 0.42 -17.95
N ASP A 5 5.39 1.43 -17.25
CA ASP A 5 5.28 2.86 -17.59
C ASP A 5 3.86 3.36 -17.90
N VAL A 6 2.85 2.68 -17.37
CA VAL A 6 1.43 3.04 -17.57
C VAL A 6 0.98 4.25 -16.76
N LEU A 7 1.82 4.72 -15.83
CA LEU A 7 1.57 5.89 -14.98
C LEU A 7 2.52 7.02 -15.37
N THR A 8 1.98 8.18 -15.73
CA THR A 8 2.79 9.37 -16.03
C THR A 8 3.62 9.81 -14.82
N PRO A 9 4.81 10.42 -15.01
CA PRO A 9 5.48 11.16 -13.95
C PRO A 9 4.52 12.14 -13.25
N GLY A 10 4.55 12.18 -11.92
CA GLY A 10 3.61 12.96 -11.09
C GLY A 10 2.19 12.38 -10.98
N GLY A 11 1.89 11.26 -11.66
CA GLY A 11 0.61 10.58 -11.59
C GLY A 11 0.40 9.89 -10.24
N PHE A 12 -0.88 9.67 -9.90
CA PHE A 12 -1.30 9.10 -8.62
C PHE A 12 -1.97 7.73 -8.79
N ILE A 13 -1.72 6.85 -7.83
CA ILE A 13 -2.46 5.61 -7.59
C ILE A 13 -3.10 5.73 -6.20
N CYS A 14 -4.40 5.48 -6.12
CA CYS A 14 -5.12 5.40 -4.85
C CYS A 14 -5.50 3.95 -4.59
N VAL A 15 -5.09 3.40 -3.45
CA VAL A 15 -5.35 2.01 -3.07
C VAL A 15 -6.18 2.00 -1.79
N ASP A 16 -7.37 1.42 -1.87
CA ASP A 16 -8.29 1.26 -0.74
C ASP A 16 -7.96 -0.02 0.07
N ASN A 17 -8.45 -0.06 1.30
CA ASN A 17 -8.35 -1.15 2.27
C ASN A 17 -6.92 -1.52 2.70
N THR A 18 -5.98 -0.56 2.73
CA THR A 18 -4.57 -0.83 3.05
C THR A 18 -4.27 -1.00 4.54
N LEU A 19 -5.22 -0.70 5.43
CA LEU A 19 -5.20 -1.13 6.83
C LEU A 19 -5.95 -2.44 7.06
N LEU A 20 -6.89 -2.82 6.19
CA LEU A 20 -7.71 -4.04 6.26
C LEU A 20 -8.12 -4.40 7.70
N GLN A 21 -8.86 -3.53 8.38
CA GLN A 21 -9.29 -3.73 9.78
C GLN A 21 -8.13 -3.99 10.77
N GLY A 22 -6.94 -3.46 10.49
CA GLY A 22 -5.73 -3.65 11.30
C GLY A 22 -4.99 -4.97 11.07
N GLN A 23 -5.48 -5.85 10.18
CA GLN A 23 -4.89 -7.16 9.89
C GLN A 23 -3.39 -7.14 9.59
N PRO A 24 -2.82 -6.19 8.82
CA PRO A 24 -1.39 -6.15 8.51
C PRO A 24 -0.49 -5.96 9.73
N TYR A 25 -1.04 -5.45 10.83
CA TYR A 25 -0.31 -5.09 12.04
C TYR A 25 -0.53 -6.09 13.19
N LEU A 26 -1.33 -7.12 12.97
CA LEU A 26 -1.45 -8.23 13.93
C LEU A 26 -0.17 -9.06 13.97
N PRO A 27 0.09 -9.79 15.07
CA PRO A 27 1.17 -10.78 15.11
C PRO A 27 1.05 -11.79 13.96
N PRO A 28 2.17 -12.27 13.35
CA PRO A 28 2.13 -13.13 12.15
C PRO A 28 1.24 -14.36 12.28
N GLU A 29 1.19 -14.97 13.46
CA GLU A 29 0.36 -16.14 13.77
C GLU A 29 -1.15 -15.85 13.83
N GLN A 30 -1.53 -14.57 13.90
CA GLN A 30 -2.93 -14.11 13.91
C GLN A 30 -3.34 -13.43 12.60
N GLN A 31 -2.40 -13.22 11.66
CA GLN A 31 -2.72 -12.62 10.38
C GLN A 31 -3.47 -13.60 9.49
N THR A 32 -4.54 -13.11 8.86
CA THR A 32 -5.12 -13.80 7.71
C THR A 32 -4.16 -13.74 6.52
N ALA A 33 -4.34 -14.63 5.53
CA ALA A 33 -3.57 -14.58 4.29
C ALA A 33 -3.67 -13.20 3.59
N ASN A 34 -4.83 -12.57 3.65
CA ASN A 34 -5.04 -11.22 3.13
C ASN A 34 -4.31 -10.18 3.97
N GLY A 35 -4.34 -10.29 5.31
CA GLY A 35 -3.55 -9.43 6.20
C GLY A 35 -2.07 -9.44 5.88
N SER A 36 -1.49 -10.63 5.73
CA SER A 36 -0.08 -10.78 5.34
C SER A 36 0.21 -10.27 3.92
N ALA A 37 -0.74 -10.42 2.98
CA ALA A 37 -0.59 -9.87 1.64
C ALA A 37 -0.59 -8.33 1.64
N ILE A 38 -1.48 -7.71 2.41
CA ILE A 38 -1.52 -6.25 2.56
C ILE A 38 -0.29 -5.73 3.31
N ALA A 39 0.20 -6.44 4.34
CA ALA A 39 1.46 -6.08 5.02
C ALA A 39 2.64 -6.05 4.04
N LYS A 40 2.77 -7.09 3.20
CA LYS A 40 3.79 -7.16 2.16
C LYS A 40 3.62 -6.04 1.12
N PHE A 41 2.40 -5.76 0.71
CA PHE A 41 2.11 -4.67 -0.22
C PHE A 41 2.51 -3.31 0.35
N ASN A 42 2.11 -3.01 1.59
CA ASN A 42 2.44 -1.75 2.26
C ASN A 42 3.95 -1.57 2.39
N GLN A 43 4.67 -2.64 2.77
CA GLN A 43 6.13 -2.62 2.85
C GLN A 43 6.79 -2.41 1.48
N PHE A 44 6.31 -3.13 0.45
CA PHE A 44 6.82 -2.97 -0.91
C PHE A 44 6.68 -1.54 -1.42
N VAL A 45 5.52 -0.90 -1.20
CA VAL A 45 5.31 0.51 -1.57
C VAL A 45 6.19 1.43 -0.72
N ALA A 46 6.38 1.11 0.56
CA ALA A 46 7.20 1.91 1.46
C ALA A 46 8.68 1.93 1.06
N ASP A 47 9.17 0.83 0.51
CA ASP A 47 10.57 0.64 0.13
C ASP A 47 10.88 1.02 -1.33
N ASP A 48 9.87 1.32 -2.16
CA ASP A 48 10.09 1.63 -3.59
C ASP A 48 10.50 3.10 -3.78
N PRO A 49 11.75 3.39 -4.21
CA PRO A 49 12.26 4.76 -4.33
C PRO A 49 11.67 5.54 -5.51
N ARG A 50 10.88 4.90 -6.38
CA ARG A 50 10.25 5.54 -7.55
C ARG A 50 8.92 6.23 -7.21
N VAL A 51 8.51 6.18 -5.95
CA VAL A 51 7.25 6.74 -5.49
C VAL A 51 7.40 7.47 -4.17
N GLU A 52 6.50 8.44 -3.97
CA GLU A 52 6.18 9.02 -2.67
C GLU A 52 4.79 8.54 -2.26
N GLN A 53 4.57 8.30 -0.97
CA GLN A 53 3.39 7.62 -0.47
C GLN A 53 2.93 8.16 0.87
N VAL A 54 1.62 8.16 1.08
CA VAL A 54 1.00 8.41 2.38
C VAL A 54 -0.13 7.43 2.60
N LEU A 55 -0.15 6.80 3.77
CA LEU A 55 -1.27 5.99 4.23
C LEU A 55 -2.15 6.85 5.13
N LEU A 56 -3.40 7.05 4.72
CA LEU A 56 -4.40 7.79 5.48
C LEU A 56 -5.29 6.79 6.26
N PRO A 57 -5.49 6.97 7.57
CA PRO A 57 -6.36 6.11 8.38
C PRO A 57 -7.84 6.48 8.21
N LEU A 58 -8.31 6.48 6.95
CA LEU A 58 -9.70 6.68 6.59
C LEU A 58 -10.34 5.31 6.33
N ARG A 59 -11.41 4.98 7.07
CA ARG A 59 -12.06 3.66 7.03
C ARG A 59 -11.03 2.53 7.22
N ASP A 60 -10.93 1.62 6.26
CA ASP A 60 -10.00 0.50 6.27
C ASP A 60 -8.64 0.84 5.64
N GLY A 61 -8.29 2.13 5.52
CA GLY A 61 -7.02 2.63 5.02
C GLY A 61 -7.06 3.02 3.54
N LEU A 62 -6.54 4.20 3.23
CA LEU A 62 -6.34 4.67 1.86
C LEU A 62 -4.87 5.06 1.68
N THR A 63 -4.15 4.32 0.83
CA THR A 63 -2.78 4.70 0.46
C THR A 63 -2.81 5.50 -0.85
N ILE A 64 -2.28 6.71 -0.80
CA ILE A 64 -2.05 7.55 -1.98
C ILE A 64 -0.57 7.42 -2.34
N ILE A 65 -0.31 7.04 -3.59
CA ILE A 65 1.04 6.81 -4.12
C ILE A 65 1.23 7.74 -5.31
N ARG A 66 2.26 8.57 -5.30
CA ARG A 66 2.64 9.47 -6.38
C ARG A 66 3.93 8.97 -7.02
N ARG A 67 3.94 8.85 -8.36
CA ARG A 67 5.16 8.53 -9.11
C ARG A 67 6.06 9.78 -9.18
N THR A 68 7.33 9.62 -8.80
CA THR A 68 8.35 10.66 -8.94
C THR A 68 8.97 10.70 -10.33
#